data_AF-A0A1A0WG62-F1
#
_entry.id   AF-A0A1A0WG62-F1
#
_cell.length_a   1.000
_cell.length_b   1.000
_cell.length_c   1.000
_cell.angle_alpha   90.00
_cell.angle_beta   90.00
_cell.angle_gamma   90.00
#
_symmetry.space_group_name_H-M   'P 1'
#
loop_
_entity.id
_entity.type
_entity.pdbx_description
1 polymer ?
#
loop_
_entity_poly.entity_id
_entity_poly.type
_entity_poly.pdbx_seq_one_letter_code
_entity_poly.pdbx_strand_id
1 'polypeptide(L)'
;MVIGLVVAAVVTVLALLAALAVVITRSDSGGSGAGGESAQAAVVAYLEALARGDAATALSYSKSQPVSTELLTDDILGRQIAKWPITGIRVLDTTDNNYVSQVHVTAKFGDEVSEAKLLVENQDGWKLTNAFIKIDKSQIGQKDAETLTVFGKPIDQPRYVFPGWVDVGSSSPYLSVTSKPMVLPQLAAGASVMSMSFKLSDAGEQTIRTAIAESFTACTNSNLIRPPNCPVRVNAPNYVDGTAQWGPIEGAETFKIIPLTSAMTASLVGTLTATITAQQTNGLTPTNTVTVLVSGTADLSTSPPKLTWN
;
A
#
# COMPACT_ATOMS: atom_id res chain seq x y z
N MET A 1 -27.27 -41.59 31.21
CA MET A 1 -28.04 -41.26 29.99
C MET A 1 -28.96 -40.10 30.33
N VAL A 2 -28.59 -38.87 29.98
CA VAL A 2 -29.37 -37.83 29.26
C VAL A 2 -28.42 -36.65 29.10
N ILE A 3 -28.22 -36.25 27.84
CA ILE A 3 -27.45 -35.11 27.34
C ILE A 3 -28.37 -33.87 27.36
N GLY A 4 -27.86 -32.67 27.68
CA GLY A 4 -28.60 -31.45 27.34
C GLY A 4 -28.09 -30.13 27.91
N LEU A 5 -27.70 -29.23 27.00
CA LEU A 5 -27.53 -27.78 27.12
C LEU A 5 -26.35 -27.23 27.94
N VAL A 6 -25.26 -26.90 27.21
CA VAL A 6 -24.46 -25.71 27.50
C VAL A 6 -24.39 -24.89 26.22
N VAL A 7 -25.33 -23.96 26.06
CA VAL A 7 -25.25 -22.86 25.10
C VAL A 7 -25.70 -21.62 25.86
N ALA A 8 -24.78 -20.66 26.01
CA ALA A 8 -24.99 -19.22 26.19
C ALA A 8 -24.00 -18.67 27.22
N ALA A 9 -23.01 -17.90 26.76
CA ALA A 9 -22.54 -16.67 27.40
C ALA A 9 -21.21 -16.19 26.80
N VAL A 10 -21.18 -15.76 25.52
CA VAL A 10 -20.10 -14.87 25.02
C VAL A 10 -20.63 -13.96 23.91
N VAL A 11 -21.68 -13.16 24.15
CA VAL A 11 -22.02 -12.02 23.27
C VAL A 11 -22.71 -10.93 24.10
N THR A 12 -21.97 -10.21 24.94
CA THR A 12 -22.50 -9.03 25.67
C THR A 12 -21.43 -7.99 25.97
N VAL A 13 -20.61 -7.59 24.98
CA VAL A 13 -19.73 -6.40 25.12
C VAL A 13 -19.67 -5.54 23.84
N LEU A 14 -20.67 -5.59 22.96
CA LEU A 14 -20.71 -4.75 21.74
C LEU A 14 -21.92 -3.80 21.64
N ALA A 15 -22.72 -3.65 22.70
CA ALA A 15 -23.99 -2.92 22.66
C ALA A 15 -24.04 -1.63 23.52
N LEU A 16 -22.90 -1.03 23.89
CA LEU A 16 -22.88 0.10 24.86
C LEU A 16 -22.28 1.42 24.36
N LEU A 17 -22.17 1.63 23.03
CA LEU A 17 -21.80 2.96 22.48
C LEU A 17 -22.73 3.40 21.34
N ALA A 18 -24.03 3.30 21.56
CA ALA A 18 -25.04 3.91 20.68
C ALA A 18 -26.12 4.59 21.53
N ALA A 19 -25.73 5.66 22.23
CA ALA A 19 -26.68 6.55 22.89
C ALA A 19 -26.10 7.97 22.94
N LEU A 20 -26.08 8.64 21.79
CA LEU A 20 -26.24 10.09 21.77
C LEU A 20 -27.36 10.41 20.78
N ALA A 21 -28.47 10.86 21.33
CA ALA A 21 -29.72 11.13 20.63
C ALA A 21 -29.56 12.32 19.68
N VAL A 22 -30.01 12.15 18.43
CA VAL A 22 -30.45 13.24 17.56
C VAL A 22 -31.91 12.96 17.23
N VAL A 23 -32.79 13.81 17.73
CA VAL A 23 -34.20 13.84 17.36
C VAL A 23 -34.30 14.51 15.99
N ILE A 24 -34.70 13.76 14.98
CA ILE A 24 -35.22 14.33 13.72
C ILE A 24 -36.54 13.61 13.44
N THR A 25 -37.61 14.40 13.38
CA THR A 25 -38.96 13.98 13.02
C THR A 25 -38.97 13.38 11.62
N ARG A 26 -39.34 12.11 11.48
CA ARG A 26 -39.61 11.45 10.20
C ARG A 26 -41.01 11.82 9.72
N SER A 27 -41.11 12.33 8.50
CA SER A 27 -42.34 12.36 7.72
C SER A 27 -42.19 11.35 6.59
N ASP A 28 -43.01 10.30 6.60
CA ASP A 28 -43.14 9.34 5.52
C ASP A 28 -43.90 9.97 4.33
N SER A 29 -43.31 9.93 3.13
CA SER A 29 -44.05 9.91 1.88
C SER A 29 -43.24 9.21 0.79
N GLY A 30 -43.76 8.11 0.27
CA GLY A 30 -43.09 7.26 -0.71
C GLY A 30 -43.01 7.86 -2.12
N GLY A 31 -41.95 7.46 -2.85
CA GLY A 31 -41.81 7.70 -4.29
C GLY A 31 -40.41 8.14 -4.73
N SER A 32 -39.50 7.17 -4.88
CA SER A 32 -38.40 7.12 -5.86
C SER A 32 -37.41 8.31 -5.99
N GLY A 33 -36.46 8.37 -5.06
CA GLY A 33 -35.20 9.12 -5.22
C GLY A 33 -34.58 9.46 -3.87
N ALA A 34 -33.44 8.85 -3.51
CA ALA A 34 -32.75 9.11 -2.24
C ALA A 34 -31.90 10.42 -2.30
N GLY A 35 -32.54 11.54 -2.59
CA GLY A 35 -31.94 12.87 -2.49
C GLY A 35 -32.25 13.50 -1.13
N GLY A 36 -31.35 14.34 -0.61
CA GLY A 36 -31.63 15.14 0.58
C GLY A 36 -32.64 16.26 0.28
N GLU A 37 -33.40 16.69 1.30
CA GLU A 37 -34.33 17.83 1.21
C GLU A 37 -33.60 19.16 1.01
N SER A 38 -32.34 19.24 1.47
CA SER A 38 -31.41 20.36 1.24
C SER A 38 -30.00 19.86 0.95
N ALA A 39 -29.15 20.75 0.44
CA ALA A 39 -27.72 20.51 0.21
C ALA A 39 -27.02 19.96 1.48
N GLN A 40 -27.27 20.60 2.61
CA GLN A 40 -26.73 20.24 3.92
C GLN A 40 -27.24 18.88 4.39
N ALA A 41 -28.55 18.65 4.25
CA ALA A 41 -29.17 17.38 4.65
C ALA A 41 -28.61 16.20 3.86
N ALA A 42 -28.35 16.38 2.55
CA ALA A 42 -27.73 15.35 1.72
C ALA A 42 -26.31 14.97 2.20
N VAL A 43 -25.47 15.97 2.51
CA VAL A 43 -24.11 15.72 3.01
C VAL A 43 -24.13 15.05 4.38
N VAL A 44 -24.97 15.52 5.31
CA VAL A 44 -25.08 14.91 6.64
C VAL A 44 -25.57 13.46 6.53
N ALA A 45 -26.64 13.23 5.76
CA ALA A 45 -27.20 11.88 5.61
C ALA A 45 -26.23 10.90 4.92
N TYR A 46 -25.43 11.37 3.96
CA TYR A 46 -24.33 10.61 3.37
C TYR A 46 -23.30 10.19 4.43
N LEU A 47 -22.80 11.15 5.23
CA LEU A 47 -21.76 10.87 6.24
C LEU A 47 -22.30 9.99 7.38
N GLU A 48 -23.56 10.15 7.75
CA GLU A 48 -24.22 9.27 8.72
C GLU A 48 -24.42 7.85 8.18
N ALA A 49 -24.75 7.70 6.88
CA ALA A 49 -24.83 6.39 6.25
C ALA A 49 -23.48 5.68 6.27
N LEU A 50 -22.39 6.40 5.97
CA LEU A 50 -21.03 5.88 6.12
C LEU A 50 -20.74 5.46 7.56
N ALA A 51 -21.08 6.30 8.54
CA ALA A 51 -20.85 6.03 9.96
C ALA A 51 -21.62 4.79 10.46
N ARG A 52 -22.78 4.48 9.87
CA ARG A 52 -23.58 3.28 10.19
C ARG A 52 -23.14 2.02 9.44
N GLY A 53 -22.19 2.12 8.50
CA GLY A 53 -21.80 0.99 7.67
C GLY A 53 -22.77 0.66 6.53
N ASP A 54 -23.63 1.61 6.13
CA ASP A 54 -24.65 1.42 5.09
C ASP A 54 -24.16 1.98 3.75
N ALA A 55 -23.48 1.13 2.98
CA ALA A 55 -22.87 1.49 1.70
C ALA A 55 -23.92 1.81 0.64
N ALA A 56 -25.04 1.07 0.62
CA ALA A 56 -26.10 1.27 -0.35
C ALA A 56 -26.74 2.66 -0.20
N THR A 57 -27.08 3.05 1.03
CA THR A 57 -27.61 4.38 1.33
C THR A 57 -26.57 5.46 1.03
N ALA A 58 -25.30 5.27 1.43
CA ALA A 58 -24.23 6.23 1.12
C ALA A 58 -24.07 6.47 -0.40
N LEU A 59 -24.09 5.40 -1.21
CA LEU A 59 -24.01 5.51 -2.66
C LEU A 59 -25.23 6.17 -3.29
N SER A 60 -26.39 6.06 -2.67
CA SER A 60 -27.63 6.66 -3.18
C SER A 60 -27.58 8.20 -3.21
N TYR A 61 -26.73 8.80 -2.35
CA TYR A 61 -26.40 10.23 -2.33
C TYR A 61 -25.35 10.64 -3.37
N SER A 62 -24.82 9.70 -4.17
CA SER A 62 -23.92 10.02 -5.28
C SER A 62 -24.71 10.35 -6.54
N LYS A 63 -24.32 11.43 -7.22
CA LYS A 63 -24.78 11.71 -8.59
C LYS A 63 -24.01 10.86 -9.61
N SER A 64 -22.68 10.81 -9.48
CA SER A 64 -21.85 9.92 -10.29
C SER A 64 -22.07 8.46 -9.89
N GLN A 65 -21.96 7.55 -10.86
CA GLN A 65 -21.94 6.12 -10.60
C GLN A 65 -20.51 5.59 -10.76
N PRO A 66 -20.04 4.73 -9.84
CA PRO A 66 -18.75 4.10 -10.00
C PRO A 66 -18.86 3.04 -11.11
N VAL A 67 -17.78 2.83 -11.87
CA VAL A 67 -17.74 1.76 -12.88
C VAL A 67 -17.81 0.37 -12.22
N SER A 68 -17.40 0.26 -10.95
CA SER A 68 -17.48 -0.95 -10.15
C SER A 68 -17.75 -0.64 -8.69
N THR A 69 -18.58 -1.46 -8.04
CA THR A 69 -18.90 -1.39 -6.61
C THR A 69 -18.18 -2.46 -5.79
N GLU A 70 -17.19 -3.16 -6.34
CA GLU A 70 -16.52 -4.30 -5.70
C GLU A 70 -15.96 -3.99 -4.29
N LEU A 71 -15.52 -2.74 -4.07
CA LEU A 71 -15.01 -2.26 -2.79
C LEU A 71 -15.95 -1.27 -2.09
N LEU A 72 -17.13 -1.00 -2.66
CA LEU A 72 -18.14 -0.09 -2.13
C LEU A 72 -19.30 -0.90 -1.54
N THR A 73 -18.98 -1.73 -0.54
CA THR A 73 -19.91 -2.66 0.10
C THR A 73 -19.97 -2.45 1.61
N ASP A 74 -21.05 -2.90 2.25
CA ASP A 74 -21.22 -2.80 3.71
C ASP A 74 -20.10 -3.52 4.47
N ASP A 75 -19.60 -4.64 3.93
CA ASP A 75 -18.49 -5.38 4.54
C ASP A 75 -17.19 -4.57 4.53
N ILE A 76 -16.82 -3.98 3.39
CA ILE A 76 -15.62 -3.13 3.30
C ILE A 76 -15.78 -1.90 4.18
N LEU A 77 -16.91 -1.19 4.08
CA LEU A 77 -17.20 -0.02 4.89
C LEU A 77 -17.18 -0.34 6.39
N GLY A 78 -17.70 -1.50 6.79
CA GLY A 78 -17.63 -2.04 8.15
C GLY A 78 -16.19 -2.18 8.65
N ARG A 79 -15.28 -2.70 7.82
CA ARG A 79 -13.85 -2.76 8.16
C ARG A 79 -13.24 -1.36 8.28
N GLN A 80 -13.65 -0.42 7.42
CA GLN A 80 -13.17 0.98 7.48
C GLN A 80 -13.56 1.62 8.82
N ILE A 81 -14.84 1.59 9.19
CA ILE A 81 -15.33 2.24 10.41
C ILE A 81 -14.89 1.52 11.70
N ALA A 82 -14.59 0.22 11.63
CA ALA A 82 -14.00 -0.50 12.76
C ALA A 82 -12.57 -0.02 13.07
N LYS A 83 -11.82 0.42 12.04
CA LYS A 83 -10.49 1.01 12.21
C LYS A 83 -10.57 2.49 12.53
N TRP A 84 -11.27 3.25 11.69
CA TRP A 84 -11.45 4.70 11.80
C TRP A 84 -12.95 5.03 11.90
N PRO A 85 -13.54 5.02 13.10
CA PRO A 85 -14.93 5.41 13.30
C PRO A 85 -15.21 6.81 12.76
N ILE A 86 -16.36 7.00 12.12
CA ILE A 86 -16.78 8.31 11.61
C ILE A 86 -17.64 9.00 12.66
N THR A 87 -17.16 10.12 13.19
CA THR A 87 -17.86 10.85 14.28
C THR A 87 -17.76 12.36 14.10
N GLY A 88 -18.48 13.13 14.92
CA GLY A 88 -18.33 14.59 14.96
C GLY A 88 -18.72 15.30 13.66
N ILE A 89 -19.66 14.73 12.89
CA ILE A 89 -20.15 15.32 11.63
C ILE A 89 -20.82 16.67 11.92
N ARG A 90 -20.30 17.74 11.31
CA ARG A 90 -20.82 19.10 11.49
C ARG A 90 -20.72 19.89 10.19
N VAL A 91 -21.81 20.52 9.78
CA VAL A 91 -21.79 21.54 8.73
C VAL A 91 -21.35 22.86 9.36
N LEU A 92 -20.35 23.50 8.75
CA LEU A 92 -19.80 24.78 9.18
C LEU A 92 -20.52 25.94 8.50
N ASP A 93 -20.64 25.86 7.18
CA ASP A 93 -21.35 26.84 6.35
C ASP A 93 -21.79 26.19 5.04
N THR A 94 -22.61 26.90 4.27
CA THR A 94 -23.02 26.48 2.94
C THR A 94 -23.11 27.69 2.02
N THR A 95 -22.48 27.57 0.85
CA THR A 95 -22.66 28.53 -0.24
C THR A 95 -23.74 27.98 -1.16
N ASP A 96 -24.92 28.56 -1.09
CA ASP A 96 -26.08 28.09 -1.84
C ASP A 96 -26.20 28.73 -3.23
N ASN A 97 -26.60 27.91 -4.19
CA ASN A 97 -27.12 28.35 -5.48
C ASN A 97 -28.23 27.36 -5.91
N ASN A 98 -29.18 27.82 -6.72
CA ASN A 98 -30.44 27.13 -7.01
C ASN A 98 -30.30 25.70 -7.56
N TYR A 99 -29.14 25.36 -8.13
CA TYR A 99 -28.88 24.07 -8.76
C TYR A 99 -27.63 23.35 -8.26
N VAL A 100 -26.68 24.08 -7.69
CA VAL A 100 -25.39 23.59 -7.22
C VAL A 100 -25.05 24.33 -5.93
N SER A 101 -24.81 23.63 -4.83
CA SER A 101 -24.35 24.23 -3.57
C SER A 101 -23.00 23.65 -3.18
N GLN A 102 -22.27 24.41 -2.37
CA GLN A 102 -21.01 23.96 -1.77
C GLN A 102 -21.19 23.90 -0.25
N VAL A 103 -21.19 22.69 0.31
CA VAL A 103 -21.36 22.46 1.75
C VAL A 103 -20.00 22.33 2.40
N HIS A 104 -19.67 23.24 3.32
CA HIS A 104 -18.48 23.16 4.11
C HIS A 104 -18.73 22.29 5.34
N VAL A 105 -18.04 21.16 5.43
CA VAL A 105 -18.30 20.12 6.44
C VAL A 105 -17.00 19.66 7.09
N THR A 106 -17.10 19.34 8.37
CA THR A 106 -16.05 18.65 9.13
C THR A 106 -16.59 17.33 9.69
N ALA A 107 -15.74 16.32 9.74
CA ALA A 107 -15.98 15.04 10.40
C ALA A 107 -14.66 14.43 10.87
N LYS A 108 -14.71 13.59 11.90
CA LYS A 108 -13.56 12.80 12.36
C LYS A 108 -13.59 11.41 11.74
N PHE A 109 -12.44 10.95 11.25
CA PHE A 109 -12.20 9.58 10.80
C PHE A 109 -11.13 8.97 11.70
N GLY A 110 -11.57 8.23 12.74
CA GLY A 110 -10.69 7.88 13.85
C GLY A 110 -10.20 9.15 14.56
N ASP A 111 -8.88 9.33 14.61
CA ASP A 111 -8.27 10.52 15.21
C ASP A 111 -8.08 11.68 14.22
N GLU A 112 -8.25 11.43 12.92
CA GLU A 112 -8.06 12.45 11.88
C GLU A 112 -9.29 13.36 11.79
N VAL A 113 -9.11 14.67 12.01
CA VAL A 113 -10.13 15.68 11.74
C VAL A 113 -10.05 16.05 10.26
N SER A 114 -11.11 15.74 9.51
CA SER A 114 -11.21 16.03 8.09
C SER A 114 -12.19 17.17 7.86
N GLU A 115 -11.77 18.20 7.15
CA GLU A 115 -12.60 19.35 6.75
C GLU A 115 -12.54 19.50 5.23
N ALA A 116 -13.69 19.67 4.58
CA ALA A 116 -13.76 19.87 3.14
C ALA A 116 -15.01 20.62 2.72
N LYS A 117 -14.93 21.24 1.55
CA LYS A 117 -16.09 21.81 0.87
C LYS A 117 -16.57 20.86 -0.22
N LEU A 118 -17.71 20.22 0.02
CA LEU A 118 -18.29 19.22 -0.89
C LEU A 118 -19.28 19.87 -1.85
N LEU A 119 -19.17 19.52 -3.12
CA LEU A 119 -20.09 19.99 -4.16
C LEU A 119 -21.33 19.08 -4.18
N VAL A 120 -22.50 19.69 -4.08
CA VAL A 120 -23.79 19.01 -4.20
C VAL A 120 -24.64 19.66 -5.28
N GLU A 121 -25.42 18.86 -5.98
CA GLU A 121 -26.24 19.29 -7.10
C GLU A 121 -27.68 18.84 -6.90
N ASN A 122 -28.62 19.66 -7.35
CA ASN A 122 -30.05 19.37 -7.30
C ASN A 122 -30.56 19.02 -8.70
N GLN A 123 -30.74 17.73 -8.96
CA GLN A 123 -31.41 17.18 -10.15
C GLN A 123 -32.22 15.98 -9.68
N ASP A 124 -33.47 16.24 -9.28
CA ASP A 124 -34.38 15.29 -8.61
C ASP A 124 -33.96 14.92 -7.18
N GLY A 125 -33.44 15.92 -6.45
CA GLY A 125 -32.99 15.83 -5.07
C GLY A 125 -31.51 16.17 -4.91
N TRP A 126 -31.12 16.64 -3.72
CA TRP A 126 -29.74 17.03 -3.45
C TRP A 126 -28.83 15.81 -3.31
N LYS A 127 -27.76 15.77 -4.11
CA LYS A 127 -26.76 14.69 -4.12
C LYS A 127 -25.36 15.24 -4.24
N LEU A 128 -24.38 14.55 -3.69
CA LEU A 128 -22.97 14.85 -3.92
C LEU A 128 -22.63 14.61 -5.39
N THR A 129 -21.84 15.48 -6.01
CA THR A 129 -21.32 15.24 -7.36
C THR A 129 -20.61 13.89 -7.43
N ASN A 130 -19.93 13.48 -6.35
CA ASN A 130 -19.26 12.20 -6.23
C ASN A 130 -19.14 11.75 -4.76
N ALA A 131 -19.55 10.51 -4.45
CA ALA A 131 -19.58 9.97 -3.07
C ALA A 131 -18.51 8.90 -2.77
N PHE A 132 -17.54 8.73 -3.66
CA PHE A 132 -16.50 7.70 -3.56
C PHE A 132 -15.17 8.18 -4.12
N ILE A 133 -14.05 7.69 -3.62
CA ILE A 133 -12.71 8.06 -4.07
C ILE A 133 -12.28 7.07 -5.14
N LYS A 134 -11.96 7.57 -6.34
CA LYS A 134 -11.41 6.74 -7.44
C LYS A 134 -9.92 6.52 -7.18
N ILE A 135 -9.46 5.28 -7.20
CA ILE A 135 -8.06 4.88 -7.19
C ILE A 135 -7.72 4.31 -8.56
N ASP A 136 -6.76 4.92 -9.24
CA ASP A 136 -6.37 4.58 -10.60
C ASP A 136 -4.84 4.49 -10.71
N LYS A 137 -4.32 3.26 -10.85
CA LYS A 137 -2.87 3.02 -10.90
C LYS A 137 -2.19 3.72 -12.09
N SER A 138 -2.92 3.96 -13.18
CA SER A 138 -2.39 4.62 -14.38
C SER A 138 -1.87 6.03 -14.09
N GLN A 139 -2.38 6.65 -13.03
CA GLN A 139 -1.99 7.98 -12.64
C GLN A 139 -0.73 8.02 -11.73
N ILE A 140 -0.24 6.86 -11.24
CA ILE A 140 1.01 6.73 -10.47
C ILE A 140 2.22 6.59 -11.40
N GLY A 141 2.07 5.84 -12.51
CA GLY A 141 3.03 5.78 -13.62
C GLY A 141 4.37 5.09 -13.34
N GLN A 142 4.51 4.34 -12.25
CA GLN A 142 5.74 3.63 -11.87
C GLN A 142 5.54 2.10 -11.85
N LYS A 143 6.61 1.31 -12.01
CA LYS A 143 6.49 -0.16 -12.09
C LYS A 143 6.04 -0.81 -10.78
N ASP A 144 6.40 -0.24 -9.63
CA ASP A 144 5.94 -0.70 -8.32
C ASP A 144 4.42 -0.57 -8.14
N ALA A 145 3.78 0.37 -8.84
CA ALA A 145 2.33 0.52 -8.84
C ALA A 145 1.59 -0.72 -9.40
N GLU A 146 2.25 -1.56 -10.19
CA GLU A 146 1.68 -2.84 -10.64
C GLU A 146 1.48 -3.84 -9.50
N THR A 147 2.20 -3.65 -8.39
CA THR A 147 2.05 -4.47 -7.19
C THR A 147 0.97 -3.95 -6.24
N LEU A 148 0.41 -2.76 -6.49
CA LEU A 148 -0.53 -2.11 -5.59
C LEU A 148 -1.80 -2.94 -5.39
N THR A 149 -2.21 -3.07 -4.13
CA THR A 149 -3.47 -3.68 -3.73
C THR A 149 -4.28 -2.74 -2.86
N VAL A 150 -5.60 -2.86 -2.93
CA VAL A 150 -6.56 -2.16 -2.07
C VAL A 150 -7.51 -3.19 -1.48
N PHE A 151 -7.58 -3.26 -0.14
CA PHE A 151 -8.25 -4.35 0.59
C PHE A 151 -7.83 -5.74 0.09
N GLY A 152 -6.53 -5.92 -0.15
CA GLY A 152 -5.92 -7.15 -0.65
C GLY A 152 -6.21 -7.49 -2.12
N LYS A 153 -6.92 -6.62 -2.86
CA LYS A 153 -7.25 -6.85 -4.27
C LYS A 153 -6.33 -6.04 -5.20
N PRO A 154 -5.81 -6.63 -6.29
CA PRO A 154 -5.01 -5.90 -7.27
C PRO A 154 -5.85 -4.88 -8.05
N ILE A 155 -5.21 -3.81 -8.51
CA ILE A 155 -5.86 -2.73 -9.28
C ILE A 155 -5.63 -2.92 -10.78
N ASP A 156 -6.30 -3.88 -11.41
CA ASP A 156 -6.22 -4.06 -12.88
C ASP A 156 -7.05 -3.03 -13.67
N GLN A 157 -8.04 -2.45 -12.99
CA GLN A 157 -8.93 -1.39 -13.46
C GLN A 157 -9.19 -0.44 -12.28
N PRO A 158 -9.63 0.81 -12.53
CA PRO A 158 -9.92 1.73 -11.45
C PRO A 158 -10.82 1.11 -10.37
N ARG A 159 -10.44 1.31 -9.11
CA ARG A 159 -11.21 0.88 -7.95
C ARG A 159 -11.76 2.09 -7.23
N TYR A 160 -12.84 1.90 -6.49
CA TYR A 160 -13.55 2.98 -5.81
C TYR A 160 -13.74 2.61 -4.35
N VAL A 161 -13.46 3.54 -3.44
CA VAL A 161 -13.54 3.33 -2.00
C VAL A 161 -14.32 4.47 -1.33
N PHE A 162 -14.94 4.21 -0.18
CA PHE A 162 -15.49 5.28 0.63
C PHE A 162 -14.38 6.05 1.37
N PRO A 163 -14.60 7.33 1.72
CA PRO A 163 -13.65 8.06 2.55
C PRO A 163 -13.49 7.39 3.92
N GLY A 164 -12.25 7.31 4.41
CA GLY A 164 -11.89 6.73 5.70
C GLY A 164 -10.58 5.96 5.66
N TRP A 165 -10.44 4.99 6.57
CA TRP A 165 -9.32 4.05 6.53
C TRP A 165 -9.39 3.21 5.27
N VAL A 166 -8.31 3.10 4.52
CA VAL A 166 -8.23 2.27 3.31
C VAL A 166 -7.02 1.36 3.45
N ASP A 167 -7.25 0.06 3.35
CA ASP A 167 -6.18 -0.93 3.37
C ASP A 167 -5.43 -0.88 2.04
N VAL A 168 -4.23 -0.30 2.04
CA VAL A 168 -3.34 -0.29 0.88
C VAL A 168 -2.15 -1.19 1.15
N GLY A 169 -1.77 -1.99 0.16
CA GLY A 169 -0.68 -2.94 0.30
C GLY A 169 0.01 -3.25 -1.02
N SER A 170 0.93 -4.20 -0.99
CA SER A 170 1.59 -4.74 -2.17
C SER A 170 1.31 -6.24 -2.30
N SER A 171 1.12 -6.72 -3.53
CA SER A 171 1.16 -8.13 -3.88
C SER A 171 2.59 -8.68 -3.91
N SER A 172 3.61 -7.81 -3.95
CA SER A 172 5.00 -8.20 -3.78
C SER A 172 5.35 -8.26 -2.30
N PRO A 173 5.89 -9.40 -1.80
CA PRO A 173 6.33 -9.48 -0.40
C PRO A 173 7.53 -8.56 -0.12
N TYR A 174 8.21 -8.05 -1.16
CA TYR A 174 9.40 -7.23 -1.04
C TYR A 174 9.10 -5.74 -0.92
N LEU A 175 7.84 -5.32 -1.13
CA LEU A 175 7.43 -3.93 -1.06
C LEU A 175 6.40 -3.71 0.03
N SER A 176 6.49 -2.55 0.67
CA SER A 176 5.45 -1.99 1.53
C SER A 176 4.86 -0.74 0.87
N VAL A 177 3.55 -0.53 1.06
CA VAL A 177 2.83 0.62 0.51
C VAL A 177 2.23 1.41 1.66
N THR A 178 2.36 2.73 1.56
CA THR A 178 1.70 3.67 2.47
C THR A 178 0.95 4.71 1.64
N SER A 179 -0.09 5.32 2.20
CA SER A 179 -0.84 6.39 1.56
C SER A 179 -1.13 7.52 2.56
N LYS A 180 -1.39 8.73 2.05
CA LYS A 180 -2.06 9.75 2.86
C LYS A 180 -3.51 9.34 3.17
N PRO A 181 -4.10 9.85 4.27
CA PRO A 181 -5.51 9.63 4.60
C PRO A 181 -6.42 9.92 3.41
N MET A 182 -7.32 9.00 3.09
CA MET A 182 -8.30 9.12 2.01
C MET A 182 -9.64 9.57 2.59
N VAL A 183 -9.76 10.85 2.95
CA VAL A 183 -10.91 11.41 3.69
C VAL A 183 -11.68 12.43 2.84
N LEU A 184 -12.40 13.38 3.46
CA LEU A 184 -13.33 14.26 2.72
C LEU A 184 -12.69 15.12 1.61
N PRO A 185 -11.47 15.67 1.74
CA PRO A 185 -10.84 16.45 0.69
C PRO A 185 -10.73 15.68 -0.63
N GLN A 186 -10.62 14.35 -0.60
CA GLN A 186 -10.54 13.50 -1.78
C GLN A 186 -11.87 13.35 -2.53
N LEU A 187 -12.99 13.79 -1.94
CA LEU A 187 -14.28 13.90 -2.61
C LEU A 187 -14.50 15.27 -3.28
N ALA A 188 -13.68 16.27 -2.94
CA ALA A 188 -13.81 17.61 -3.48
C ALA A 188 -13.47 17.64 -4.98
N ALA A 189 -14.11 18.54 -5.72
CA ALA A 189 -13.85 18.71 -7.15
C ALA A 189 -12.36 19.03 -7.41
N GLY A 190 -11.73 18.28 -8.32
CA GLY A 190 -10.32 18.45 -8.67
C GLY A 190 -9.32 17.87 -7.67
N ALA A 191 -9.76 17.13 -6.65
CA ALA A 191 -8.86 16.51 -5.69
C ALA A 191 -7.95 15.46 -6.35
N SER A 192 -6.64 15.56 -6.10
CA SER A 192 -5.68 14.52 -6.47
C SER A 192 -5.57 13.51 -5.34
N VAL A 193 -5.95 12.27 -5.64
CA VAL A 193 -6.00 11.13 -4.70
C VAL A 193 -4.63 10.48 -4.47
N MET A 194 -3.56 11.00 -5.08
CA MET A 194 -2.34 10.21 -5.28
C MET A 194 -1.15 10.69 -4.49
N SER A 195 -1.00 10.09 -3.31
CA SER A 195 0.27 10.10 -2.59
C SER A 195 0.47 8.74 -1.96
N MET A 196 0.62 7.73 -2.82
CA MET A 196 1.10 6.42 -2.41
C MET A 196 2.63 6.42 -2.43
N SER A 197 3.24 5.84 -1.41
CA SER A 197 4.69 5.67 -1.31
C SER A 197 5.00 4.20 -1.16
N PHE A 198 5.82 3.72 -2.08
CA PHE A 198 6.38 2.37 -2.09
C PHE A 198 7.75 2.39 -1.44
N LYS A 199 8.04 1.40 -0.61
CA LYS A 199 9.33 1.21 0.05
C LYS A 199 9.70 -0.26 0.05
N LEU A 200 10.98 -0.56 0.21
CA LEU A 200 11.42 -1.91 0.51
C LEU A 200 10.80 -2.35 1.85
N SER A 201 10.23 -3.56 1.89
CA SER A 201 9.74 -4.16 3.14
C SER A 201 10.89 -4.81 3.91
N ASP A 202 10.70 -5.07 5.20
CA ASP A 202 11.67 -5.82 6.02
C ASP A 202 11.93 -7.21 5.44
N ALA A 203 10.88 -7.86 4.91
CA ALA A 203 11.01 -9.15 4.22
C ALA A 203 11.83 -9.04 2.92
N GLY A 204 11.64 -7.96 2.15
CA GLY A 204 12.45 -7.64 0.98
C GLY A 204 13.92 -7.42 1.32
N GLU A 205 14.19 -6.62 2.35
CA GLU A 205 15.55 -6.39 2.81
C GLU A 205 16.23 -7.69 3.26
N GLN A 206 15.55 -8.49 4.08
CA GLN A 206 16.09 -9.76 4.55
C GLN A 206 16.36 -10.74 3.41
N THR A 207 15.45 -10.82 2.43
CA THR A 207 15.61 -11.72 1.28
C THR A 207 16.81 -11.31 0.42
N ILE A 208 17.02 -10.01 0.20
CA ILE A 208 18.19 -9.50 -0.51
C ILE A 208 19.47 -9.84 0.27
N ARG A 209 19.50 -9.63 1.58
CA ARG A 209 20.67 -9.96 2.42
C ARG A 209 21.02 -11.45 2.35
N THR A 210 20.02 -12.32 2.41
CA THR A 210 20.21 -13.76 2.21
C THR A 210 20.78 -14.06 0.82
N ALA A 211 20.20 -13.47 -0.24
CA ALA A 211 20.68 -13.68 -1.60
C ALA A 211 22.13 -13.21 -1.81
N ILE A 212 22.55 -12.13 -1.13
CA ILE A 212 23.95 -11.66 -1.15
C ILE A 212 24.86 -12.73 -0.53
N ALA A 213 24.52 -13.24 0.65
CA ALA A 213 25.30 -14.27 1.34
C ALA A 213 25.40 -15.57 0.53
N GLU A 214 24.29 -16.00 -0.08
CA GLU A 214 24.24 -17.18 -0.96
C GLU A 214 25.09 -16.98 -2.22
N SER A 215 25.02 -15.79 -2.85
CA SER A 215 25.85 -15.44 -4.00
C SER A 215 27.33 -15.54 -3.66
N PHE A 216 27.76 -15.08 -2.48
CA PHE A 216 29.15 -15.14 -2.07
C PHE A 216 29.60 -16.55 -1.71
N THR A 217 28.74 -17.34 -1.08
CA THR A 217 28.99 -18.76 -0.84
C THR A 217 29.23 -19.51 -2.17
N ALA A 218 28.42 -19.22 -3.19
CA ALA A 218 28.63 -19.77 -4.53
C ALA A 218 29.97 -19.33 -5.14
N CYS A 219 30.38 -18.08 -4.93
CA CYS A 219 31.70 -17.59 -5.37
C CYS A 219 32.86 -18.35 -4.70
N THR A 220 32.76 -18.59 -3.40
CA THR A 220 33.82 -19.30 -2.66
C THR A 220 33.98 -20.76 -3.08
N ASN A 221 32.92 -21.37 -3.60
CA ASN A 221 32.93 -22.75 -4.10
C ASN A 221 33.50 -22.89 -5.53
N SER A 222 33.80 -21.78 -6.20
CA SER A 222 34.38 -21.80 -7.54
C SER A 222 35.88 -22.02 -7.50
N ASN A 223 36.42 -22.73 -8.48
CA ASN A 223 37.86 -22.87 -8.70
C ASN A 223 38.42 -21.90 -9.76
N LEU A 224 37.59 -21.00 -10.28
CA LEU A 224 37.98 -20.01 -11.28
C LEU A 224 38.51 -18.74 -10.60
N ILE A 225 39.51 -18.10 -11.22
CA ILE A 225 40.01 -16.79 -10.74
C ILE A 225 39.03 -15.64 -11.08
N ARG A 226 38.08 -15.90 -12.00
CA ARG A 226 36.99 -15.00 -12.39
C ARG A 226 35.68 -15.79 -12.49
N PRO A 227 35.10 -16.21 -11.36
CA PRO A 227 33.85 -16.95 -11.40
C PRO A 227 32.74 -16.12 -12.06
N PRO A 228 31.87 -16.72 -12.88
CA PRO A 228 30.75 -16.01 -13.47
C PRO A 228 29.80 -15.50 -12.39
N ASN A 229 29.31 -14.26 -12.56
CA ASN A 229 28.41 -13.59 -11.61
C ASN A 229 28.97 -13.51 -10.17
N CYS A 230 30.28 -13.33 -10.03
CA CYS A 230 30.92 -13.05 -8.75
C CYS A 230 31.57 -11.66 -8.74
N PRO A 231 31.31 -10.87 -7.69
CA PRO A 231 31.88 -9.53 -7.61
C PRO A 231 33.37 -9.54 -7.22
N VAL A 232 33.82 -10.62 -6.57
CA VAL A 232 35.25 -10.87 -6.33
C VAL A 232 35.85 -11.60 -7.52
N ARG A 233 36.77 -10.94 -8.22
CA ARG A 233 37.48 -11.47 -9.40
C ARG A 233 38.89 -10.93 -9.46
N VAL A 234 39.84 -11.75 -9.90
CA VAL A 234 41.25 -11.36 -10.06
C VAL A 234 41.62 -11.31 -11.54
N ASN A 235 42.20 -10.20 -11.97
CA ASN A 235 42.80 -10.09 -13.30
C ASN A 235 44.33 -10.25 -13.19
N ALA A 236 44.79 -11.49 -13.10
CA ALA A 236 46.21 -11.84 -12.99
C ALA A 236 46.57 -12.86 -14.08
N PRO A 237 47.20 -12.44 -15.19
CA PRO A 237 47.48 -13.33 -16.33
C PRO A 237 48.49 -14.43 -16.01
N ASN A 238 49.25 -14.28 -14.92
CA ASN A 238 50.18 -15.27 -14.42
C ASN A 238 49.51 -16.36 -13.57
N TYR A 239 48.22 -16.26 -13.27
CA TYR A 239 47.49 -17.28 -12.52
C TYR A 239 46.91 -18.33 -13.48
N VAL A 240 46.97 -19.59 -13.06
CA VAL A 240 46.39 -20.73 -13.78
C VAL A 240 44.91 -20.83 -13.40
N ASP A 241 44.03 -20.59 -14.37
CA ASP A 241 42.59 -20.68 -14.15
C ASP A 241 42.16 -22.12 -13.81
N GLY A 242 41.08 -22.28 -13.02
CA GLY A 242 40.63 -23.58 -12.52
C GLY A 242 41.40 -24.12 -11.30
N THR A 243 42.41 -23.40 -10.80
CA THR A 243 43.19 -23.77 -9.61
C THR A 243 42.90 -22.90 -8.37
N ALA A 244 41.99 -21.93 -8.50
CA ALA A 244 41.69 -21.01 -7.41
C ALA A 244 41.04 -21.74 -6.23
N GLN A 245 41.38 -21.31 -5.03
CA GLN A 245 40.73 -21.66 -3.77
C GLN A 245 40.44 -20.32 -3.09
N TRP A 246 39.17 -19.96 -3.04
CA TRP A 246 38.70 -18.73 -2.42
C TRP A 246 38.47 -18.97 -0.92
N GLY A 247 38.99 -18.07 -0.09
CA GLY A 247 38.63 -18.02 1.32
C GLY A 247 37.27 -17.35 1.53
N PRO A 248 36.82 -17.27 2.80
CA PRO A 248 35.60 -16.54 3.15
C PRO A 248 35.60 -15.12 2.60
N ILE A 249 34.44 -14.69 2.12
CA ILE A 249 34.21 -13.32 1.65
C ILE A 249 33.63 -12.52 2.82
N GLU A 250 34.33 -11.48 3.23
CA GLU A 250 33.95 -10.59 4.33
C GLU A 250 33.34 -9.28 3.79
N GLY A 251 32.46 -8.65 4.58
CA GLY A 251 31.86 -7.34 4.30
C GLY A 251 30.43 -7.39 3.74
N ALA A 252 29.83 -8.57 3.59
CA ALA A 252 28.47 -8.76 3.06
C ALA A 252 27.40 -8.03 3.88
N GLU A 253 27.53 -8.05 5.20
CA GLU A 253 26.64 -7.41 6.17
C GLU A 253 26.65 -5.88 6.06
N THR A 254 27.74 -5.30 5.54
CA THR A 254 27.90 -3.84 5.41
C THR A 254 27.33 -3.28 4.11
N PHE A 255 26.80 -4.14 3.24
CA PHE A 255 26.21 -3.68 1.98
C PHE A 255 25.07 -2.69 2.23
N LYS A 256 25.15 -1.56 1.55
CA LYS A 256 24.06 -0.61 1.44
C LYS A 256 23.10 -1.13 0.38
N ILE A 257 21.85 -1.32 0.80
CA ILE A 257 20.72 -1.60 -0.08
C ILE A 257 20.01 -0.27 -0.31
N ILE A 258 20.05 0.23 -1.55
CA ILE A 258 19.43 1.49 -1.95
C ILE A 258 18.18 1.13 -2.77
N PRO A 259 16.97 1.23 -2.20
CA PRO A 259 15.75 0.87 -2.91
C PRO A 259 15.46 1.85 -4.04
N LEU A 260 15.22 1.31 -5.24
CA LEU A 260 14.76 2.02 -6.42
C LEU A 260 13.43 1.39 -6.87
N THR A 261 12.45 1.40 -5.96
CA THR A 261 11.21 0.62 -6.09
C THR A 261 10.42 0.96 -7.34
N SER A 262 10.47 2.21 -7.80
CA SER A 262 9.80 2.66 -9.03
C SER A 262 10.23 1.87 -10.28
N ALA A 263 11.44 1.32 -10.26
CA ALA A 263 11.99 0.46 -11.31
C ALA A 263 11.97 -1.04 -10.94
N MET A 264 11.35 -1.41 -9.82
CA MET A 264 11.35 -2.76 -9.23
C MET A 264 12.76 -3.30 -9.02
N THR A 265 13.68 -2.45 -8.54
CA THR A 265 15.08 -2.83 -8.29
C THR A 265 15.61 -2.23 -6.99
N ALA A 266 16.70 -2.80 -6.48
CA ALA A 266 17.52 -2.19 -5.44
C ALA A 266 18.99 -2.20 -5.87
N SER A 267 19.67 -1.07 -5.70
CA SER A 267 21.11 -0.98 -5.92
C SER A 267 21.85 -1.50 -4.68
N LEU A 268 22.87 -2.30 -4.92
CA LEU A 268 23.71 -2.90 -3.90
C LEU A 268 25.10 -2.30 -4.00
N VAL A 269 25.61 -1.73 -2.91
CA VAL A 269 26.96 -1.16 -2.89
C VAL A 269 27.65 -1.51 -1.58
N GLY A 270 28.88 -2.00 -1.68
CA GLY A 270 29.67 -2.38 -0.53
C GLY A 270 31.13 -2.62 -0.88
N THR A 271 31.94 -2.91 0.13
CA THR A 271 33.33 -3.32 -0.04
C THR A 271 33.44 -4.76 0.41
N LEU A 272 34.10 -5.60 -0.39
CA LEU A 272 34.38 -6.98 -0.05
C LEU A 272 35.86 -7.20 0.10
N THR A 273 36.21 -8.07 1.04
CA THR A 273 37.56 -8.60 1.19
C THR A 273 37.50 -10.12 1.13
N ALA A 274 38.39 -10.73 0.35
CA ALA A 274 38.49 -12.17 0.24
C ALA A 274 39.95 -12.58 0.07
N THR A 275 40.29 -13.78 0.52
CA THR A 275 41.58 -14.39 0.18
C THR A 275 41.44 -15.30 -1.04
N ILE A 276 42.50 -15.42 -1.83
CA ILE A 276 42.60 -16.33 -2.96
C ILE A 276 43.96 -17.02 -2.94
N THR A 277 43.93 -18.34 -3.05
CA THR A 277 45.12 -19.17 -3.26
C THR A 277 45.01 -19.80 -4.64
N ALA A 278 45.99 -19.59 -5.53
CA ALA A 278 45.94 -20.12 -6.89
C ALA A 278 47.36 -20.41 -7.41
N GLN A 279 47.48 -21.39 -8.31
CA GLN A 279 48.75 -21.71 -8.93
C GLN A 279 49.15 -20.61 -9.92
N GLN A 280 50.43 -20.26 -9.95
CA GLN A 280 51.02 -19.37 -10.94
C GLN A 280 51.76 -20.17 -12.03
N THR A 281 51.97 -19.56 -13.19
CA THR A 281 52.70 -20.16 -14.32
C THR A 281 54.16 -20.51 -13.99
N ASN A 282 54.74 -19.92 -12.95
CA ASN A 282 56.07 -20.24 -12.43
C ASN A 282 56.08 -21.42 -11.41
N GLY A 283 54.92 -22.05 -11.17
CA GLY A 283 54.75 -23.18 -10.24
C GLY A 283 54.47 -22.80 -8.78
N LEU A 284 54.59 -21.52 -8.40
CA LEU A 284 54.27 -21.07 -7.04
C LEU A 284 52.75 -21.04 -6.81
N THR A 285 52.32 -21.24 -5.57
CA THR A 285 50.90 -21.19 -5.18
C THR A 285 50.70 -20.21 -4.02
N PRO A 286 50.82 -18.89 -4.25
CA PRO A 286 50.68 -17.91 -3.19
C PRO A 286 49.23 -17.71 -2.77
N THR A 287 49.04 -17.31 -1.52
CA THR A 287 47.78 -16.78 -0.99
C THR A 287 47.85 -15.26 -0.99
N ASN A 288 46.84 -14.60 -1.57
CA ASN A 288 46.72 -13.15 -1.61
C ASN A 288 45.38 -12.70 -1.06
N THR A 289 45.33 -11.47 -0.56
CA THR A 289 44.09 -10.81 -0.15
C THR A 289 43.67 -9.83 -1.22
N VAL A 290 42.39 -9.84 -1.57
CA VAL A 290 41.78 -8.98 -2.57
C VAL A 290 40.68 -8.18 -1.90
N THR A 291 40.76 -6.86 -1.99
CA THR A 291 39.72 -5.95 -1.53
C THR A 291 39.15 -5.22 -2.73
N VAL A 292 37.84 -5.28 -2.92
CA VAL A 292 37.14 -4.70 -4.07
C VAL A 292 35.94 -3.88 -3.62
N LEU A 293 35.75 -2.72 -4.24
CA LEU A 293 34.48 -2.01 -4.19
C LEU A 293 33.53 -2.70 -5.17
N VAL A 294 32.36 -3.07 -4.67
CA VAL A 294 31.37 -3.84 -5.40
C VAL A 294 30.12 -3.02 -5.59
N SER A 295 29.60 -3.09 -6.80
CA SER A 295 28.24 -2.64 -7.09
C SER A 295 27.46 -3.76 -7.78
N GLY A 296 26.15 -3.76 -7.56
CA GLY A 296 25.24 -4.69 -8.21
C GLY A 296 23.81 -4.21 -8.08
N THR A 297 22.90 -5.04 -8.57
CA THR A 297 21.46 -4.80 -8.47
C THR A 297 20.74 -6.06 -8.03
N ALA A 298 19.63 -5.88 -7.32
CA ALA A 298 18.64 -6.90 -7.05
C ALA A 298 17.38 -6.61 -7.85
N ASP A 299 16.87 -7.59 -8.60
CA ASP A 299 15.59 -7.50 -9.32
C ASP A 299 14.44 -7.91 -8.41
N LEU A 300 13.65 -6.94 -7.94
CA LEU A 300 12.53 -7.14 -7.03
C LEU A 300 11.27 -7.69 -7.73
N SER A 301 11.29 -7.83 -9.06
CA SER A 301 10.20 -8.46 -9.82
C SER A 301 10.28 -9.99 -9.83
N THR A 302 11.39 -10.55 -9.35
CA THR A 302 11.65 -12.00 -9.31
C THR A 302 11.55 -12.54 -7.88
N SER A 303 11.21 -13.81 -7.74
CA SER A 303 11.10 -14.48 -6.44
C SER A 303 11.92 -15.79 -6.41
N PRO A 304 13.05 -15.86 -5.68
CA PRO A 304 13.69 -14.77 -4.91
C PRO A 304 14.27 -13.66 -5.82
N PRO A 305 14.62 -12.48 -5.28
CA PRO A 305 15.24 -11.41 -6.05
C PRO A 305 16.56 -11.86 -6.69
N LYS A 306 16.68 -11.69 -8.02
CA LYS A 306 17.87 -12.05 -8.77
C LYS A 306 18.95 -10.97 -8.64
N LEU A 307 20.16 -11.38 -8.21
CA LEU A 307 21.32 -10.50 -8.11
C LEU A 307 22.14 -10.46 -9.41
N THR A 308 22.58 -9.27 -9.79
CA THR A 308 23.55 -9.03 -10.87
C THR A 308 24.69 -8.16 -10.35
N TRP A 309 25.93 -8.61 -10.51
CA TRP A 309 27.13 -7.88 -10.08
C TRP A 309 27.85 -7.23 -11.27
N ASN A 310 28.43 -6.05 -11.05
CA ASN A 310 29.16 -5.27 -12.06
C ASN A 310 30.69 -5.44 -11.97
#